data_AF-A0A1L5KQN3-F1
#
_entry.id   AF-A0A1L5KQN3-F1
#
_cell.length_a   1.000
_cell.length_b   1.000
_cell.length_c   1.000
_cell.angle_alpha   90.00
_cell.angle_beta   90.00
_cell.angle_gamma   90.00
#
_symmetry.space_group_name_H-M   'P 1'
#
loop_
_entity.id
_entity.type
_entity.pdbx_description
1 polymer ?
#
loop_
_entity_poly.entity_id
_entity_poly.type
_entity_poly.pdbx_seq_one_letter_code
_entity_poly.pdbx_strand_id
1 'polypeptide(L)'
;LDVFQPEIFERDIDSMIEATKPKAQRKAEGSAMGFWERRRHIKEAKGLLRVGAQVEDLHEALKVVARQSEQWRQFVPHGGWPVLPTKLDDIITTLDAMVSDMTALDTVLATTPAGGNLGSTDFNTVEVRLKALLDDRKALDTLPERCRLEHEFAGVGLNELVEDLHTRQVSVPQIRGEVQLAWWTTVFEDIVRSSAIISNQDGSALQTASDRFAQVDVEHVRSVGPMVSQESMRRLCDMLFSHTQEANQLHTVLAGRAHVSLSRIRRDYPEILAAAKPILVATPGTLAALTDPAVIADVAIVDACAHIPSIELLSILGRVRQVVVIAHCATVTSESVKQLIDLLPHVEVESAPTRRDPRLTAFLESEGYGSVRYDVATEPASGKVRFHSVEDANGVPVMLSGLVESSQQEIDKVVHLITQRASSFTVVPSSYVLTVVTLTDVFRTRLGAELKSLASKNKPMGRFLRHVRLVPLRDVAGCQATDVILSLCYAKTVHGRLLQQFGVVEHEGGRGMLLDALALADRNLDIVSAFGSQDMEDERLHQQGPRFLKTMLA
;
A
#
# COMPACT_ATOMS: atom_id res chain seq x y z
N LEU A 1 -48.76 18.99 -41.26
CA LEU A 1 -49.98 19.58 -40.65
C LEU A 1 -50.52 20.79 -41.43
N ASP A 2 -49.74 21.37 -42.35
CA ASP A 2 -50.13 22.58 -43.09
C ASP A 2 -51.14 22.31 -44.23
N VAL A 3 -51.11 21.10 -44.80
CA VAL A 3 -51.88 20.74 -46.01
C VAL A 3 -53.17 19.96 -45.68
N PHE A 4 -53.10 19.00 -44.77
CA PHE A 4 -54.22 18.15 -44.37
C PHE A 4 -54.67 18.46 -42.93
N GLN A 5 -55.94 18.20 -42.64
CA GLN A 5 -56.46 18.23 -41.27
C GLN A 5 -55.89 17.03 -40.48
N PRO A 6 -55.70 17.13 -39.15
CA PRO A 6 -55.07 16.08 -38.33
C PRO A 6 -55.74 14.70 -38.43
N GLU A 7 -57.02 14.66 -38.76
CA GLU A 7 -57.83 13.46 -38.94
C GLU A 7 -57.32 12.54 -40.07
N ILE A 8 -56.44 13.03 -40.96
CA ILE A 8 -55.79 12.21 -41.98
C ILE A 8 -54.92 11.09 -41.39
N PHE A 9 -54.34 11.29 -40.21
CA PHE A 9 -53.43 10.34 -39.56
C PHE A 9 -54.15 9.14 -38.92
N GLU A 10 -55.47 9.21 -38.77
CA GLU A 10 -56.31 8.09 -38.30
C GLU A 10 -56.84 7.22 -39.44
N ARG A 11 -56.63 7.65 -40.68
CA ARG A 11 -57.14 6.97 -41.87
C ARG A 11 -56.11 6.00 -42.42
N ASP A 12 -56.59 5.13 -43.30
CA ASP A 12 -55.73 4.22 -44.05
C ASP A 12 -54.98 4.98 -45.16
N ILE A 13 -53.86 5.60 -44.76
CA ILE A 13 -53.00 6.41 -45.64
C ILE A 13 -52.46 5.54 -46.78
N ASP A 14 -52.14 4.27 -46.53
CA ASP A 14 -51.59 3.35 -47.54
C ASP A 14 -52.59 3.09 -48.66
N SER A 15 -53.86 2.84 -48.31
CA SER A 15 -54.95 2.73 -49.29
C SER A 15 -55.18 4.05 -50.06
N MET A 16 -55.02 5.21 -49.42
CA MET A 16 -55.15 6.52 -50.10
C MET A 16 -53.98 6.80 -51.06
N ILE A 17 -52.75 6.39 -50.70
CA ILE A 17 -51.57 6.48 -51.57
C ILE A 17 -51.76 5.56 -52.79
N GLU A 18 -52.22 4.32 -52.59
CA GLU A 18 -52.48 3.41 -53.70
C GLU A 18 -53.60 3.92 -54.62
N ALA A 19 -54.65 4.52 -54.05
CA ALA A 19 -55.76 5.10 -54.80
C ALA A 19 -55.30 6.27 -55.70
N THR A 20 -54.31 7.05 -55.28
CA THR A 20 -53.85 8.28 -55.96
C THR A 20 -52.72 8.07 -56.98
N LYS A 21 -52.22 6.84 -57.17
CA LYS A 21 -51.14 6.53 -58.14
C LYS A 21 -51.46 6.98 -59.59
N PRO A 22 -50.46 7.48 -60.35
CA PRO A 22 -50.59 7.80 -61.77
C PRO A 22 -51.07 6.62 -62.63
N LYS A 23 -51.85 6.89 -63.69
CA LYS A 23 -52.44 5.85 -64.56
C LYS A 23 -51.40 4.95 -65.23
N ALA A 24 -50.22 5.49 -65.55
CA ALA A 24 -49.13 4.75 -66.18
C ALA A 24 -48.51 3.72 -65.23
N GLN A 25 -48.22 4.09 -63.98
CA GLN A 25 -47.66 3.19 -62.96
C GLN A 25 -48.65 2.09 -62.55
N ARG A 26 -49.94 2.41 -62.46
CA ARG A 26 -51.00 1.43 -62.13
C ARG A 26 -51.10 0.27 -63.12
N LYS A 27 -50.82 0.52 -64.41
CA LYS A 27 -50.92 -0.48 -65.48
C LYS A 27 -49.72 -1.42 -65.51
N ALA A 28 -48.57 -0.98 -64.96
CA ALA A 28 -47.34 -1.76 -64.87
C ALA A 28 -47.33 -2.70 -63.64
N GLU A 29 -47.91 -2.27 -62.52
CA GLU A 29 -47.85 -3.02 -61.25
C GLU A 29 -49.04 -3.96 -60.99
N GLY A 30 -50.11 -3.91 -61.80
CA GLY A 30 -51.30 -4.76 -61.62
C GLY A 30 -52.05 -4.44 -60.32
N SER A 31 -52.58 -3.22 -60.18
CA SER A 31 -53.31 -2.80 -58.96
C SER A 31 -54.58 -3.63 -58.71
N ALA A 32 -54.76 -4.10 -57.47
CA ALA A 32 -55.88 -4.93 -57.01
C ALA A 32 -57.15 -4.13 -56.63
N MET A 33 -57.06 -2.80 -56.57
CA MET A 33 -58.11 -1.93 -56.00
C MET A 33 -59.23 -1.62 -57.02
N GLY A 34 -60.49 -1.82 -56.62
CA GLY A 34 -61.67 -1.57 -57.46
C GLY A 34 -61.88 -0.09 -57.80
N PHE A 35 -62.52 0.20 -58.96
CA PHE A 35 -62.75 1.58 -59.41
C PHE A 35 -63.53 2.44 -58.39
N TRP A 36 -64.52 1.85 -57.73
CA TRP A 36 -65.36 2.53 -56.75
C TRP A 36 -64.62 2.80 -55.42
N GLU A 37 -63.82 1.84 -54.96
CA GLU A 37 -62.95 1.99 -53.77
C GLU A 37 -61.92 3.10 -53.98
N ARG A 38 -61.27 3.13 -55.16
CA ARG A 38 -60.34 4.20 -55.52
C ARG A 38 -61.01 5.57 -55.48
N ARG A 39 -62.21 5.70 -56.06
CA ARG A 39 -62.93 6.99 -56.08
C ARG A 39 -63.35 7.41 -54.67
N ARG A 40 -63.67 6.46 -53.80
CA ARG A 40 -63.97 6.70 -52.38
C ARG A 40 -62.74 7.24 -51.64
N HIS A 41 -61.60 6.56 -51.71
CA HIS A 41 -60.37 6.99 -51.03
C HIS A 41 -59.82 8.32 -51.56
N ILE A 42 -59.92 8.60 -52.87
CA ILE A 42 -59.57 9.92 -53.42
C ILE A 42 -60.51 11.01 -52.90
N LYS A 43 -61.82 10.74 -52.79
CA LYS A 43 -62.79 11.71 -52.27
C LYS A 43 -62.57 11.95 -50.78
N GLU A 44 -62.25 10.91 -50.02
CA GLU A 44 -61.92 10.98 -48.60
C GLU A 44 -60.63 11.79 -48.37
N ALA A 45 -59.55 11.50 -49.11
CA ALA A 45 -58.30 12.26 -49.04
C ALA A 45 -58.50 13.74 -49.39
N LYS A 46 -59.29 14.07 -50.42
CA LYS A 46 -59.61 15.46 -50.77
C LYS A 46 -60.51 16.15 -49.74
N GLY A 47 -61.39 15.41 -49.07
CA GLY A 47 -62.25 15.94 -48.01
C GLY A 47 -61.49 16.34 -46.74
N LEU A 48 -60.30 15.79 -46.56
CA LEU A 48 -59.41 16.05 -45.41
C LEU A 48 -58.37 17.15 -45.69
N LEU A 49 -58.45 17.82 -46.84
CA LEU A 49 -57.63 19.00 -47.12
C LEU A 49 -58.11 20.19 -46.30
N ARG A 50 -57.18 21.00 -45.78
CA ARG A 50 -57.54 22.25 -45.12
C ARG A 50 -58.14 23.24 -46.12
N VAL A 51 -59.10 24.05 -45.65
CA VAL A 51 -59.75 25.08 -46.45
C VAL A 51 -58.69 26.09 -46.91
N GLY A 52 -58.45 26.18 -48.22
CA GLY A 52 -57.45 27.06 -48.83
C GLY A 52 -56.12 26.40 -49.23
N ALA A 53 -55.88 25.13 -48.88
CA ALA A 53 -54.69 24.40 -49.33
C ALA A 53 -54.81 24.01 -50.81
N GLN A 54 -53.91 24.51 -51.67
CA GLN A 54 -53.77 24.02 -53.04
C GLN A 54 -52.69 22.95 -53.08
N VAL A 55 -53.08 21.74 -53.50
CA VAL A 55 -52.16 20.61 -53.65
C VAL A 55 -52.05 20.27 -55.13
N GLU A 56 -50.88 20.55 -55.72
CA GLU A 56 -50.60 20.25 -57.14
C GLU A 56 -50.57 18.74 -57.41
N ASP A 57 -49.98 17.96 -56.48
CA ASP A 57 -49.95 16.50 -56.53
C ASP A 57 -50.41 15.89 -55.19
N LEU A 58 -51.64 15.38 -55.18
CA LEU A 58 -52.24 14.75 -54.01
C LEU A 58 -51.49 13.48 -53.59
N HIS A 59 -50.86 12.77 -54.54
CA HIS A 59 -50.14 11.54 -54.26
C HIS A 59 -48.85 11.81 -53.48
N GLU A 60 -48.07 12.80 -53.90
CA GLU A 60 -46.84 13.20 -53.20
C GLU A 60 -47.12 13.80 -51.82
N ALA A 61 -48.19 14.58 -51.69
CA ALA A 61 -48.60 15.13 -50.40
C ALA A 61 -48.97 14.01 -49.40
N LEU A 62 -49.66 12.95 -49.84
CA LEU A 62 -49.97 11.79 -48.99
C LEU A 62 -48.71 10.98 -48.60
N LYS A 63 -47.70 10.89 -49.48
CA LYS A 63 -46.41 10.26 -49.13
C LYS A 63 -45.65 11.02 -48.04
N VAL A 64 -45.74 12.36 -48.02
CA VAL A 64 -45.16 13.17 -46.94
C VAL A 64 -45.87 12.90 -45.62
N VAL A 65 -47.20 12.79 -45.65
CA VAL A 65 -48.02 12.44 -44.46
C VAL A 65 -47.69 11.03 -43.95
N ALA A 66 -47.50 10.04 -44.83
CA ALA A 66 -47.07 8.69 -44.44
C ALA A 66 -45.69 8.70 -43.76
N ARG A 67 -44.71 9.42 -44.33
CA ARG A 67 -43.38 9.58 -43.71
C ARG A 67 -43.44 10.27 -42.35
N GLN A 68 -44.23 11.33 -42.21
CA GLN A 68 -44.44 12.02 -40.93
C GLN A 68 -45.10 11.10 -39.90
N SER A 69 -46.07 10.29 -40.32
CA SER A 69 -46.73 9.31 -39.43
C SER A 69 -45.76 8.23 -38.96
N GLU A 70 -44.89 7.74 -39.84
CA GLU A 70 -43.89 6.72 -39.52
C GLU A 70 -42.86 7.25 -38.52
N GLN A 71 -42.33 8.45 -38.77
CA GLN A 71 -41.42 9.14 -37.85
C GLN A 71 -42.07 9.38 -36.48
N TRP A 72 -43.33 9.82 -36.43
CA TRP A 72 -44.03 10.06 -35.17
C TRP A 72 -44.24 8.76 -34.37
N ARG A 73 -44.57 7.64 -35.04
CA ARG A 73 -44.73 6.33 -34.40
C ARG A 73 -43.45 5.79 -33.76
N GLN A 74 -42.26 6.23 -34.23
CA GLN A 74 -41.00 5.88 -33.57
C GLN A 74 -40.90 6.50 -32.17
N PHE A 75 -41.47 7.68 -31.97
CA PHE A 75 -41.42 8.40 -30.69
C PHE A 75 -42.66 8.17 -29.81
N VAL A 76 -43.81 7.83 -30.41
CA VAL A 76 -45.08 7.56 -29.70
C VAL A 76 -45.70 6.24 -30.18
N PRO A 77 -45.28 5.09 -29.62
CA PRO A 77 -45.70 3.77 -30.08
C PRO A 77 -47.20 3.47 -29.85
N HIS A 78 -47.79 4.11 -28.82
CA HIS A 78 -49.18 3.86 -28.39
C HIS A 78 -50.22 4.78 -29.04
N GLY A 79 -49.84 5.49 -30.11
CA GLY A 79 -50.77 6.21 -30.99
C GLY A 79 -50.97 7.69 -30.64
N GLY A 80 -51.69 8.38 -31.53
CA GLY A 80 -51.87 9.84 -31.55
C GLY A 80 -51.27 10.46 -32.82
N TRP A 81 -51.86 11.54 -33.31
CA TRP A 81 -51.31 12.29 -34.45
C TRP A 81 -50.22 13.27 -33.96
N PRO A 82 -49.35 13.77 -34.87
CA PRO A 82 -48.37 14.79 -34.51
C PRO A 82 -49.05 16.05 -33.96
N VAL A 83 -48.76 16.41 -32.72
CA VAL A 83 -49.23 17.64 -32.08
C VAL A 83 -48.03 18.50 -31.75
N LEU A 84 -48.09 19.79 -32.11
CA LEU A 84 -47.06 20.74 -31.72
C LEU A 84 -47.18 21.01 -30.21
N PRO A 85 -46.09 20.94 -29.43
CA PRO A 85 -46.09 21.31 -28.03
C PRO A 85 -46.59 22.75 -27.85
N THR A 86 -47.34 23.02 -26.79
CA THR A 86 -47.91 24.35 -26.49
C THR A 86 -46.86 25.43 -26.20
N LYS A 87 -45.61 25.04 -25.97
CA LYS A 87 -44.47 25.90 -25.64
C LYS A 87 -43.30 25.72 -26.60
N LEU A 88 -43.57 25.46 -27.88
CA LEU A 88 -42.52 25.24 -28.86
C LEU A 88 -41.54 26.42 -28.93
N ASP A 89 -42.04 27.65 -28.86
CA ASP A 89 -41.21 28.86 -28.89
C ASP A 89 -40.26 28.95 -27.68
N ASP A 90 -40.72 28.58 -26.49
CA ASP A 90 -39.87 28.52 -25.29
C ASP A 90 -38.78 27.44 -25.42
N ILE A 91 -39.12 26.29 -26.00
CA ILE A 91 -38.19 25.18 -26.24
C ILE A 91 -37.10 25.59 -27.24
N ILE A 92 -37.47 26.23 -28.34
CA ILE A 92 -36.53 26.74 -29.35
C ILE A 92 -35.60 27.77 -28.71
N THR A 93 -36.16 28.73 -27.95
CA THR A 93 -35.37 29.76 -27.26
C THR A 93 -34.37 29.15 -26.29
N THR A 94 -34.77 28.11 -25.55
CA THR A 94 -33.89 27.41 -24.60
C THR A 94 -32.78 26.65 -25.32
N LEU A 95 -33.10 25.99 -26.44
CA LEU A 95 -32.12 25.27 -27.25
C LEU A 95 -31.09 26.23 -27.86
N ASP A 96 -31.52 27.37 -28.39
CA ASP A 96 -30.63 28.38 -28.97
C ASP A 96 -29.67 28.95 -27.91
N ALA A 97 -30.17 29.22 -26.70
CA ALA A 97 -29.33 29.65 -25.58
C ALA A 97 -28.30 28.57 -25.20
N MET A 98 -28.73 27.31 -25.08
CA MET A 98 -27.84 26.19 -24.75
C MET A 98 -26.76 25.99 -25.80
N VAL A 99 -27.09 26.09 -27.09
CA VAL A 99 -26.14 25.96 -28.20
C VAL A 99 -25.13 27.12 -28.19
N SER A 100 -25.58 28.34 -27.91
CA SER A 100 -24.70 29.51 -27.75
C SER A 100 -23.71 29.30 -26.60
N ASP A 101 -24.18 28.86 -25.43
CA ASP A 101 -23.34 28.63 -24.26
C ASP A 101 -22.33 27.50 -24.49
N MET A 102 -22.75 26.40 -25.12
CA MET A 102 -21.84 25.31 -25.51
C MET A 102 -20.76 25.77 -26.48
N THR A 103 -21.12 26.61 -27.46
CA THR A 103 -20.16 27.16 -28.42
C THR A 103 -19.13 28.05 -27.73
N ALA A 104 -19.57 28.89 -26.79
CA ALA A 104 -18.67 29.73 -26.01
C ALA A 104 -17.70 28.88 -25.16
N LEU A 105 -18.22 27.85 -24.48
CA LEU A 105 -17.38 26.93 -23.69
C LEU A 105 -16.39 26.15 -24.57
N ASP A 106 -16.80 25.71 -25.75
CA ASP A 106 -15.93 24.98 -26.68
C ASP A 106 -14.68 25.79 -27.07
N THR A 107 -14.80 27.10 -27.24
CA THR A 107 -13.64 27.95 -27.56
C THR A 107 -12.60 27.99 -26.45
N VAL A 108 -13.03 27.99 -25.19
CA VAL A 108 -12.14 28.04 -24.02
C VAL A 108 -11.56 26.66 -23.72
N LEU A 109 -12.37 25.60 -23.89
CA LEU A 109 -11.97 24.22 -23.58
C LEU A 109 -11.11 23.57 -24.67
N ALA A 110 -11.03 24.17 -25.86
CA ALA A 110 -10.27 23.63 -27.00
C ALA A 110 -8.79 23.34 -26.66
N THR A 111 -8.16 24.14 -25.81
CA THR A 111 -6.76 23.98 -25.40
C THR A 111 -6.58 23.06 -24.19
N THR A 112 -7.66 22.55 -23.61
CA THR A 112 -7.58 21.63 -22.47
C THR A 112 -7.30 20.20 -22.95
N PRO A 113 -6.69 19.33 -22.13
CA PRO A 113 -6.43 17.93 -22.51
C PRO A 113 -7.68 17.14 -22.89
N ALA A 114 -8.84 17.49 -22.33
CA ALA A 114 -10.13 16.88 -22.65
C ALA A 114 -10.79 17.46 -23.92
N GLY A 115 -10.16 18.45 -24.57
CA GLY A 115 -10.58 19.07 -25.83
C GLY A 115 -11.92 19.83 -25.75
N GLY A 116 -12.34 20.46 -26.84
CA GLY A 116 -13.70 21.02 -26.97
C GLY A 116 -14.71 19.98 -27.47
N ASN A 117 -15.69 20.45 -28.23
CA ASN A 117 -16.72 19.68 -28.94
C ASN A 117 -17.85 19.11 -28.05
N LEU A 118 -18.37 19.93 -27.15
CA LEU A 118 -19.51 19.60 -26.30
C LEU A 118 -20.77 19.32 -27.14
N GLY A 119 -20.93 20.01 -28.28
CA GLY A 119 -22.13 19.91 -29.13
C GLY A 119 -22.32 18.57 -29.86
N SER A 120 -21.26 17.80 -30.09
CA SER A 120 -21.35 16.48 -30.76
C SER A 120 -21.35 15.30 -29.80
N THR A 121 -21.31 15.55 -28.49
CA THR A 121 -21.14 14.53 -27.46
C THR A 121 -22.50 14.21 -26.81
N ASP A 122 -22.66 13.00 -26.27
CA ASP A 122 -23.88 12.63 -25.54
C ASP A 122 -24.14 13.58 -24.36
N PHE A 123 -25.41 13.96 -24.16
CA PHE A 123 -25.83 14.95 -23.18
C PHE A 123 -25.41 14.58 -21.74
N ASN A 124 -25.47 13.31 -21.35
CA ASN A 124 -25.09 12.89 -20.00
C ASN A 124 -23.59 13.08 -19.77
N THR A 125 -22.78 12.86 -20.81
CA THR A 125 -21.32 13.03 -20.73
C THR A 125 -20.96 14.51 -20.61
N VAL A 126 -21.66 15.38 -21.35
CA VAL A 126 -21.54 16.83 -21.23
C VAL A 126 -21.91 17.29 -19.83
N GLU A 127 -23.02 16.81 -19.27
CA GLU A 127 -23.47 17.18 -17.92
C GLU A 127 -22.43 16.80 -16.84
N VAL A 128 -21.89 15.57 -16.89
CA VAL A 128 -20.84 15.13 -15.95
C VAL A 128 -19.61 16.02 -16.05
N ARG A 129 -19.20 16.37 -17.27
CA ARG A 129 -18.04 17.23 -17.50
C ARG A 129 -18.26 18.65 -16.97
N LEU A 130 -19.44 19.24 -17.21
CA LEU A 130 -19.78 20.57 -16.71
C LEU A 130 -19.82 20.62 -15.18
N LYS A 131 -20.34 19.56 -14.52
CA LYS A 131 -20.30 19.44 -13.05
C LYS A 131 -18.86 19.40 -12.54
N ALA A 132 -17.99 18.59 -13.15
CA ALA A 132 -16.59 18.52 -12.76
C ALA A 132 -15.87 19.88 -12.90
N LEU A 133 -16.11 20.62 -13.99
CA LEU A 133 -15.58 21.97 -14.17
C LEU A 133 -16.10 22.97 -13.14
N LEU A 134 -17.37 22.84 -12.75
CA LEU A 134 -17.97 23.68 -11.71
C LEU A 134 -17.40 23.37 -10.33
N ASP A 135 -17.19 22.09 -10.02
CA ASP A 135 -16.64 21.64 -8.74
C ASP A 135 -15.18 22.09 -8.56
N ASP A 136 -14.42 22.20 -9.66
CA ASP A 136 -13.03 22.70 -9.67
C ASP A 136 -12.93 24.24 -9.59
N ARG A 137 -14.04 24.96 -9.39
CA ARG A 137 -14.04 26.42 -9.24
C ARG A 137 -13.10 26.91 -8.12
N LYS A 138 -12.88 26.09 -7.08
CA LYS A 138 -11.95 26.40 -5.98
C LYS A 138 -10.49 26.51 -6.44
N ALA A 139 -10.10 25.87 -7.55
CA ALA A 139 -8.75 26.00 -8.10
C ALA A 139 -8.45 27.44 -8.53
N LEU A 140 -9.47 28.22 -8.91
CA LEU A 140 -9.32 29.64 -9.27
C LEU A 140 -8.84 30.50 -8.10
N ASP A 141 -9.16 30.13 -6.86
CA ASP A 141 -8.72 30.86 -5.66
C ASP A 141 -7.19 30.78 -5.50
N THR A 142 -6.59 29.66 -5.93
CA THR A 142 -5.13 29.42 -5.85
C THR A 142 -4.35 29.88 -7.08
N LEU A 143 -5.04 30.31 -8.14
CA LEU A 143 -4.42 30.68 -9.42
C LEU A 143 -3.39 31.83 -9.30
N PRO A 144 -3.64 32.90 -8.52
CA PRO A 144 -2.64 33.97 -8.35
C PRO A 144 -1.34 33.50 -7.69
N GLU A 145 -1.44 32.58 -6.74
CA GLU A 145 -0.28 32.00 -6.06
C GLU A 145 0.49 31.07 -7.01
N ARG A 146 -0.21 30.22 -7.77
CA ARG A 146 0.39 29.33 -8.78
C ARG A 146 1.15 30.11 -9.86
N CYS A 147 0.57 31.18 -10.41
CA CYS A 147 1.26 32.01 -11.40
C CYS A 147 2.54 32.65 -10.83
N ARG A 148 2.53 33.04 -9.55
CA ARG A 148 3.74 33.58 -8.91
C ARG A 148 4.83 32.51 -8.79
N LEU A 149 4.46 31.31 -8.32
CA LEU A 149 5.38 30.18 -8.18
C LEU A 149 5.95 29.73 -9.52
N GLU A 150 5.14 29.66 -10.57
CA GLU A 150 5.61 29.37 -11.94
C GLU A 150 6.64 30.40 -12.41
N HIS A 151 6.45 31.68 -12.09
CA HIS A 151 7.41 32.72 -12.43
C HIS A 151 8.71 32.61 -11.63
N GLU A 152 8.63 32.25 -10.36
CA GLU A 152 9.80 31.99 -9.51
C GLU A 152 10.58 30.76 -10.02
N PHE A 153 9.90 29.67 -10.36
CA PHE A 153 10.52 28.48 -10.95
C PHE A 153 11.17 28.77 -12.29
N ALA A 154 10.53 29.60 -13.13
CA ALA A 154 11.13 30.08 -14.37
C ALA A 154 12.42 30.88 -14.12
N GLY A 155 12.42 31.76 -13.12
CA GLY A 155 13.58 32.57 -12.75
C GLY A 155 14.79 31.75 -12.28
N VAL A 156 14.55 30.56 -11.70
CA VAL A 156 15.61 29.63 -11.24
C VAL A 156 15.95 28.57 -12.30
N GLY A 157 15.25 28.56 -13.44
CA GLY A 157 15.49 27.63 -14.55
C GLY A 157 14.85 26.25 -14.38
N LEU A 158 13.85 26.11 -13.52
CA LEU A 158 13.15 24.85 -13.25
C LEU A 158 11.96 24.58 -14.19
N ASN A 159 11.77 25.41 -15.23
CA ASN A 159 10.61 25.31 -16.13
C ASN A 159 10.47 23.93 -16.80
N GLU A 160 11.55 23.36 -17.32
CA GLU A 160 11.51 22.06 -17.99
C GLU A 160 11.09 20.95 -17.02
N LEU A 161 11.56 21.00 -15.77
CA LEU A 161 11.16 20.04 -14.74
C LEU A 161 9.69 20.19 -14.37
N VAL A 162 9.20 21.42 -14.20
CA VAL A 162 7.79 21.68 -13.89
C VAL A 162 6.88 21.23 -15.03
N GLU A 163 7.27 21.49 -16.28
CA GLU A 163 6.52 21.08 -17.48
C GLU A 163 6.48 19.54 -17.64
N ASP A 164 7.59 18.84 -17.37
CA ASP A 164 7.65 17.38 -17.34
C ASP A 164 6.74 16.79 -16.25
N LEU A 165 6.83 17.29 -15.01
CA LEU A 165 5.99 16.85 -13.90
C LEU A 165 4.49 17.06 -14.21
N HIS A 166 4.16 18.19 -14.85
CA HIS A 166 2.81 18.49 -15.27
C HIS A 166 2.31 17.53 -16.36
N THR A 167 3.13 17.29 -17.38
CA THR A 167 2.82 16.40 -18.51
C THR A 167 2.58 14.96 -18.04
N ARG A 168 3.39 14.47 -17.09
CA ARG A 168 3.26 13.13 -16.50
C ARG A 168 2.16 13.01 -15.43
N GLN A 169 1.59 14.13 -15.00
CA GLN A 169 0.60 14.19 -13.91
C GLN A 169 1.09 13.52 -12.62
N VAL A 170 2.32 13.82 -12.21
CA VAL A 170 2.93 13.24 -11.01
C VAL A 170 2.13 13.59 -9.75
N SER A 171 1.89 12.60 -8.90
CA SER A 171 1.16 12.80 -7.65
C SER A 171 1.98 13.61 -6.63
N VAL A 172 1.30 14.42 -5.80
CA VAL A 172 1.96 15.28 -4.79
C VAL A 172 2.98 14.53 -3.90
N PRO A 173 2.71 13.32 -3.40
CA PRO A 173 3.68 12.59 -2.56
C PRO A 173 4.99 12.24 -3.28
N GLN A 174 5.00 12.17 -4.61
CA GLN A 174 6.15 11.75 -5.41
C GLN A 174 7.04 12.93 -5.84
N ILE A 175 6.54 14.18 -5.77
CA ILE A 175 7.26 15.37 -6.24
C ILE A 175 8.65 15.48 -5.60
N ARG A 176 8.77 15.21 -4.29
CA ARG A 176 10.06 15.23 -3.59
C ARG A 176 11.05 14.25 -4.22
N GLY A 177 10.60 13.01 -4.50
CA GLY A 177 11.43 11.97 -5.09
C GLY A 177 11.89 12.32 -6.51
N GLU A 178 11.00 12.88 -7.32
CA GLU A 178 11.31 13.32 -8.69
C GLU A 178 12.31 14.48 -8.72
N VAL A 179 12.14 15.50 -7.87
CA VAL A 179 13.09 16.61 -7.76
C VAL A 179 14.46 16.11 -7.33
N GLN A 180 14.51 15.17 -6.38
CA GLN A 180 15.76 14.59 -5.91
C GLN A 180 16.44 13.72 -6.99
N LEU A 181 15.66 12.97 -7.77
CA LEU A 181 16.15 12.22 -8.91
C LEU A 181 16.74 13.16 -9.97
N ALA A 182 16.03 14.22 -10.34
CA ALA A 182 16.50 15.22 -11.30
C ALA A 182 17.79 15.90 -10.82
N TRP A 183 17.85 16.24 -9.52
CA TRP A 183 19.04 16.79 -8.88
C TRP A 183 20.24 15.84 -8.99
N TRP A 184 20.08 14.59 -8.53
CA TRP A 184 21.18 13.61 -8.57
C TRP A 184 21.60 13.24 -9.98
N THR A 185 20.67 13.20 -10.93
CA THR A 185 20.98 12.98 -12.36
C THR A 185 21.84 14.13 -12.90
N THR A 186 21.48 15.37 -12.58
CA THR A 186 22.25 16.56 -12.99
C THR A 186 23.64 16.57 -12.36
N VAL A 187 23.74 16.30 -11.06
CA VAL A 187 25.02 16.19 -10.35
C VAL A 187 25.87 15.08 -10.94
N PHE A 188 25.27 13.92 -11.23
CA PHE A 188 25.97 12.81 -11.87
C PHE A 188 26.49 13.17 -13.26
N GLU A 189 25.67 13.81 -14.10
CA GLU A 189 26.10 14.30 -15.41
C GLU A 189 27.27 15.29 -15.30
N ASP A 190 27.22 16.21 -14.34
CA ASP A 190 28.29 17.19 -14.12
C ASP A 190 29.59 16.52 -13.64
N ILE A 191 29.49 15.53 -12.75
CA ILE A 191 30.61 14.70 -12.32
C ILE A 191 31.21 13.92 -13.49
N VAL A 192 30.37 13.33 -14.36
CA VAL A 192 30.81 12.60 -15.56
C VAL A 192 31.51 13.54 -16.54
N ARG A 193 30.96 14.75 -16.78
CA ARG A 193 31.58 15.75 -17.67
C ARG A 193 32.90 16.30 -17.12
N SER A 194 32.97 16.54 -15.81
CA SER A 194 34.15 17.14 -15.16
C SER A 194 35.30 16.13 -14.94
N SER A 195 35.00 14.83 -14.83
CA SER A 195 36.00 13.79 -14.60
C SER A 195 36.14 12.82 -15.76
N ALA A 196 37.23 12.97 -16.54
CA ALA A 196 37.60 12.03 -17.61
C ALA A 196 37.86 10.59 -17.11
N ILE A 197 38.11 10.41 -15.81
CA ILE A 197 38.28 9.09 -15.19
C ILE A 197 36.93 8.37 -15.11
N ILE A 198 35.85 9.09 -14.80
CA ILE A 198 34.49 8.52 -14.68
C ILE A 198 33.85 8.36 -16.06
N SER A 199 34.05 9.33 -16.96
CA SER A 199 33.53 9.26 -18.34
C SER A 199 34.07 8.08 -19.17
N ASN A 200 35.25 7.56 -18.84
CA ASN A 200 35.87 6.42 -19.54
C ASN A 200 35.68 5.08 -18.81
N GLN A 201 34.95 5.06 -17.70
CA GLN A 201 34.65 3.82 -16.99
C GLN A 201 33.28 3.27 -17.40
N ASP A 202 33.31 2.03 -17.88
CA ASP A 202 32.10 1.29 -18.21
C ASP A 202 31.38 0.92 -16.90
N GLY A 203 30.17 1.45 -16.70
CA GLY A 203 29.34 1.15 -15.53
C GLY A 203 29.08 -0.35 -15.37
N SER A 204 29.04 -1.11 -16.46
CA SER A 204 28.91 -2.57 -16.41
C SER A 204 30.18 -3.24 -15.86
N ALA A 205 31.36 -2.70 -16.17
CA ALA A 205 32.62 -3.17 -15.61
C ALA A 205 32.75 -2.86 -14.12
N LEU A 206 32.29 -1.67 -13.70
CA LEU A 206 32.22 -1.31 -12.27
C LEU A 206 31.23 -2.17 -11.50
N GLN A 207 30.03 -2.41 -12.04
CA GLN A 207 29.07 -3.31 -11.43
C GLN A 207 29.63 -4.73 -11.32
N THR A 208 30.25 -5.24 -12.39
CA THR A 208 30.92 -6.55 -12.39
C THR A 208 32.03 -6.62 -11.35
N ALA A 209 32.82 -5.56 -11.20
CA ALA A 209 33.87 -5.48 -10.19
C ALA A 209 33.30 -5.43 -8.77
N SER A 210 32.23 -4.67 -8.54
CA SER A 210 31.52 -4.59 -7.25
C SER A 210 30.89 -5.93 -6.87
N ASP A 211 30.17 -6.57 -7.81
CA ASP A 211 29.55 -7.87 -7.59
C ASP A 211 30.61 -8.94 -7.30
N ARG A 212 31.73 -8.91 -8.05
CA ARG A 212 32.87 -9.79 -7.81
C ARG A 212 33.51 -9.52 -6.45
N PHE A 213 33.67 -8.25 -6.07
CA PHE A 213 34.20 -7.89 -4.76
C PHE A 213 33.30 -8.41 -3.64
N ALA A 214 31.99 -8.15 -3.71
CA ALA A 214 31.03 -8.64 -2.73
C ALA A 214 31.03 -10.18 -2.65
N GLN A 215 31.13 -10.87 -3.78
CA GLN A 215 31.26 -12.32 -3.81
C GLN A 215 32.55 -12.78 -3.11
N VAL A 216 33.71 -12.22 -3.50
CA VAL A 216 35.01 -12.58 -2.95
C VAL A 216 35.11 -12.25 -1.47
N ASP A 217 34.53 -11.14 -1.02
CA ASP A 217 34.45 -10.74 0.38
C ASP A 217 33.63 -11.75 1.19
N VAL A 218 32.45 -12.13 0.70
CA VAL A 218 31.63 -13.19 1.33
C VAL A 218 32.38 -14.52 1.39
N GLU A 219 33.07 -14.91 0.31
CA GLU A 219 33.91 -16.12 0.29
C GLU A 219 35.09 -16.01 1.27
N HIS A 220 35.72 -14.84 1.37
CA HIS A 220 36.80 -14.56 2.30
C HIS A 220 36.33 -14.66 3.75
N VAL A 221 35.25 -13.97 4.13
CA VAL A 221 34.66 -14.07 5.48
C VAL A 221 34.29 -15.52 5.82
N ARG A 222 33.71 -16.26 4.87
CA ARG A 222 33.40 -17.69 5.05
C ARG A 222 34.64 -18.55 5.24
N SER A 223 35.77 -18.19 4.62
CA SER A 223 37.04 -18.93 4.74
C SER A 223 37.71 -18.77 6.11
N VAL A 224 37.47 -17.64 6.81
CA VAL A 224 38.05 -17.37 8.13
C VAL A 224 37.52 -18.33 9.19
N GLY A 225 36.23 -18.70 9.12
CA GLY A 225 35.59 -19.57 10.11
C GLY A 225 36.30 -20.93 10.30
N PRO A 226 36.55 -21.71 9.24
CA PRO A 226 37.33 -22.94 9.30
C PRO A 226 38.75 -22.74 9.86
N MET A 227 39.43 -21.65 9.50
CA MET A 227 40.78 -21.37 10.00
C MET A 227 40.78 -21.13 11.52
N VAL A 228 39.84 -20.31 12.00
CA VAL A 228 39.67 -20.06 13.44
C VAL A 228 39.28 -21.35 14.17
N SER A 229 38.40 -22.16 13.57
CA SER A 229 38.02 -23.47 14.13
C SER A 229 39.21 -24.42 14.24
N GLN A 230 40.09 -24.45 13.24
CA GLN A 230 41.28 -25.29 13.26
C GLN A 230 42.25 -24.87 14.35
N GLU A 231 42.55 -23.57 14.47
CA GLU A 231 43.44 -23.05 15.53
C GLU A 231 42.82 -23.20 16.93
N SER A 232 41.51 -22.99 17.07
CA SER A 232 40.80 -23.23 18.34
C SER A 232 40.86 -24.70 18.75
N MET A 233 40.65 -25.62 17.80
CA MET A 233 40.74 -27.05 18.04
C MET A 233 42.16 -27.47 18.41
N ARG A 234 43.17 -26.97 17.70
CA ARG A 234 44.58 -27.21 18.01
C ARG A 234 44.92 -26.75 19.43
N ARG A 235 44.53 -25.52 19.80
CA ARG A 235 44.74 -24.98 21.15
C ARG A 235 44.06 -25.83 22.22
N LEU A 236 42.83 -26.31 21.94
CA LEU A 236 42.13 -27.22 22.84
C LEU A 236 42.86 -28.56 22.96
N CYS A 237 43.32 -29.16 21.86
CA CYS A 237 44.10 -30.40 21.90
C CYS A 237 45.38 -30.24 22.72
N ASP A 238 46.17 -29.19 22.45
CA ASP A 238 47.41 -28.90 23.17
C ASP A 238 47.13 -28.75 24.68
N MET A 239 46.06 -28.04 25.04
CA MET A 239 45.61 -27.88 26.43
C MET A 239 45.24 -29.23 27.07
N LEU A 240 44.42 -30.05 26.39
CA LEU A 240 44.00 -31.36 26.88
C LEU A 240 45.19 -32.32 27.07
N PHE A 241 46.21 -32.25 26.20
CA PHE A 241 47.45 -33.03 26.34
C PHE A 241 48.35 -32.53 27.47
N SER A 242 48.40 -31.22 27.70
CA SER A 242 49.15 -30.67 28.83
C SER A 242 48.51 -30.99 30.18
N HIS A 243 47.17 -31.05 30.24
CA HIS A 243 46.37 -31.27 31.45
C HIS A 243 45.61 -32.61 31.40
N THR A 244 46.28 -33.70 31.03
CA THR A 244 45.66 -35.01 30.76
C THR A 244 44.82 -35.57 31.93
N GLN A 245 45.22 -35.32 33.18
CA GLN A 245 44.45 -35.78 34.34
C GLN A 245 43.11 -35.05 34.48
N GLU A 246 43.11 -33.72 34.39
CA GLU A 246 41.89 -32.89 34.44
C GLU A 246 40.98 -33.20 33.25
N ALA A 247 41.56 -33.35 32.05
CA ALA A 247 40.82 -33.73 30.84
C ALA A 247 40.08 -35.06 31.00
N ASN A 248 40.75 -36.08 31.56
CA ASN A 248 40.13 -37.38 31.81
C ASN A 248 39.03 -37.30 32.87
N GLN A 249 39.24 -36.52 33.94
CA GLN A 249 38.21 -36.31 34.97
C GLN A 249 36.98 -35.61 34.39
N LEU A 250 37.17 -34.54 33.60
CA LEU A 250 36.08 -33.86 32.90
C LEU A 250 35.35 -34.81 31.94
N HIS A 251 36.09 -35.63 31.18
CA HIS A 251 35.50 -36.63 30.30
C HIS A 251 34.65 -37.64 31.09
N THR A 252 35.13 -38.15 32.23
CA THR A 252 34.35 -39.05 33.10
C THR A 252 33.08 -38.38 33.63
N VAL A 253 33.16 -37.09 33.99
CA VAL A 253 32.02 -36.30 34.47
C VAL A 253 30.98 -36.13 33.35
N LEU A 254 31.40 -35.81 32.12
CA LEU A 254 30.52 -35.61 30.97
C LEU A 254 29.95 -36.91 30.39
N ALA A 255 30.72 -37.99 30.40
CA ALA A 255 30.29 -39.32 29.95
C ALA A 255 29.40 -40.04 30.97
N GLY A 256 29.36 -39.55 32.21
CA GLY A 256 28.51 -40.08 33.26
C GLY A 256 27.02 -39.90 32.95
N ARG A 257 26.18 -40.74 33.56
CA ARG A 257 24.71 -40.65 33.43
C ARG A 257 24.07 -39.54 34.28
N ALA A 258 24.86 -38.90 35.16
CA ALA A 258 24.37 -37.85 36.04
C ALA A 258 24.30 -36.52 35.28
N HIS A 259 23.21 -35.75 35.48
CA HIS A 259 23.16 -34.38 34.97
C HIS A 259 24.16 -33.51 35.73
N VAL A 260 25.08 -32.88 35.00
CA VAL A 260 26.07 -31.95 35.53
C VAL A 260 25.68 -30.53 35.13
N SER A 261 25.60 -29.62 36.10
CA SER A 261 25.29 -28.22 35.81
C SER A 261 26.48 -27.49 35.17
N LEU A 262 26.18 -26.50 34.32
CA LEU A 262 27.20 -25.67 33.68
C LEU A 262 28.06 -24.93 34.72
N SER A 263 27.44 -24.39 35.79
CA SER A 263 28.16 -23.74 36.90
C SER A 263 29.22 -24.66 37.53
N ARG A 264 28.92 -25.95 37.69
CA ARG A 264 29.86 -26.92 38.25
C ARG A 264 31.06 -27.15 37.33
N ILE A 265 30.80 -27.37 36.04
CA ILE A 265 31.88 -27.56 35.04
C ILE A 265 32.76 -26.32 34.99
N ARG A 266 32.17 -25.13 35.02
CA ARG A 266 32.91 -23.86 35.00
C ARG A 266 33.78 -23.67 36.23
N ARG A 267 33.29 -24.05 37.41
CA ARG A 267 34.05 -23.93 38.66
C ARG A 267 35.19 -24.94 38.73
N ASP A 268 34.91 -26.18 38.35
CA ASP A 268 35.84 -27.30 38.52
C ASP A 268 36.85 -27.37 37.34
N TYR A 269 36.50 -26.90 36.13
CA TYR A 269 37.34 -26.96 34.91
C TYR A 269 37.25 -25.65 34.05
N PRO A 270 37.62 -24.48 34.60
CA PRO A 270 37.43 -23.19 33.92
C PRO A 270 38.23 -23.03 32.61
N GLU A 271 39.49 -23.45 32.59
CA GLU A 271 40.39 -23.23 31.44
C GLU A 271 39.98 -24.09 30.23
N ILE A 272 39.69 -25.38 30.48
CA ILE A 272 39.24 -26.31 29.44
C ILE A 272 37.89 -25.85 28.87
N LEU A 273 36.97 -25.38 29.71
CA LEU A 273 35.69 -24.85 29.25
C LEU A 273 35.87 -23.59 28.38
N ALA A 274 36.71 -22.65 28.80
CA ALA A 274 36.98 -21.43 28.05
C ALA A 274 37.63 -21.71 26.68
N ALA A 275 38.52 -22.71 26.60
CA ALA A 275 39.12 -23.14 25.34
C ALA A 275 38.13 -23.89 24.43
N ALA A 276 37.26 -24.73 24.99
CA ALA A 276 36.29 -25.51 24.22
C ALA A 276 35.08 -24.69 23.77
N LYS A 277 34.65 -23.70 24.56
CA LYS A 277 33.50 -22.84 24.33
C LYS A 277 33.85 -21.37 24.62
N PRO A 278 34.67 -20.73 23.77
CA PRO A 278 35.09 -19.34 23.96
C PRO A 278 33.97 -18.33 23.73
N ILE A 279 32.91 -18.72 23.02
CA ILE A 279 31.75 -17.88 22.71
C ILE A 279 30.50 -18.53 23.28
N LEU A 280 29.75 -17.77 24.08
CA LEU A 280 28.47 -18.17 24.66
C LEU A 280 27.37 -17.28 24.09
N VAL A 281 26.28 -17.90 23.64
CA VAL A 281 25.08 -17.20 23.18
C VAL A 281 23.92 -17.65 24.05
N ALA A 282 23.27 -16.71 24.73
CA ALA A 282 22.15 -16.99 25.61
C ALA A 282 21.23 -15.77 25.69
N THR A 283 19.93 -16.02 25.92
CA THR A 283 19.02 -14.95 26.32
C THR A 283 19.32 -14.55 27.77
N PRO A 284 18.99 -13.32 28.20
CA PRO A 284 19.27 -12.86 29.56
C PRO A 284 18.65 -13.77 30.63
N GLY A 285 17.43 -14.25 30.40
CA GLY A 285 16.74 -15.20 31.29
C GLY A 285 17.44 -16.55 31.39
N THR A 286 17.88 -17.13 30.26
CA THR A 286 18.64 -18.39 30.27
C THR A 286 19.99 -18.22 30.95
N LEU A 287 20.66 -17.08 30.73
CA LEU A 287 21.92 -16.75 31.38
C LEU A 287 21.77 -16.71 32.90
N ALA A 288 20.74 -16.02 33.39
CA ALA A 288 20.43 -15.91 34.81
C ALA A 288 20.11 -17.27 35.44
N ALA A 289 19.37 -18.13 34.74
CA ALA A 289 18.93 -19.43 35.24
C ALA A 289 20.05 -20.48 35.27
N LEU A 290 21.00 -20.44 34.33
CA LEU A 290 22.01 -21.49 34.15
C LEU A 290 23.38 -21.15 34.76
N THR A 291 23.59 -19.90 35.21
CA THR A 291 24.90 -19.47 35.70
C THR A 291 24.81 -18.69 37.00
N ASP A 292 25.80 -18.91 37.88
CA ASP A 292 25.95 -18.12 39.10
C ASP A 292 26.33 -16.67 38.76
N PRO A 293 26.03 -15.68 39.62
CA PRO A 293 26.38 -14.26 39.44
C PRO A 293 27.88 -14.05 39.70
N ALA A 294 28.70 -14.65 38.86
CA ALA A 294 30.15 -14.54 38.83
C ALA A 294 30.60 -14.24 37.40
N VAL A 295 31.80 -13.70 37.23
CA VAL A 295 32.35 -13.40 35.90
C VAL A 295 32.43 -14.67 35.05
N ILE A 296 31.83 -14.64 33.86
CA ILE A 296 31.72 -15.77 32.93
C ILE A 296 32.46 -15.52 31.62
N ALA A 297 32.64 -14.25 31.25
CA ALA A 297 33.24 -13.82 30.01
C ALA A 297 33.95 -12.47 30.21
N ASP A 298 34.96 -12.21 29.39
CA ASP A 298 35.65 -10.92 29.42
C ASP A 298 34.79 -9.81 28.79
N VAL A 299 34.05 -10.11 27.73
CA VAL A 299 33.22 -9.15 26.98
C VAL A 299 31.80 -9.70 26.79
N ALA A 300 30.78 -8.90 27.09
CA ALA A 300 29.42 -9.12 26.59
C ALA A 300 29.14 -8.21 25.40
N ILE A 301 28.60 -8.78 24.32
CA ILE A 301 27.94 -8.01 23.26
C ILE A 301 26.44 -8.14 23.50
N VAL A 302 25.81 -7.03 23.88
CA VAL A 302 24.37 -6.97 24.13
C VAL A 302 23.71 -6.35 22.91
N ASP A 303 23.20 -7.23 22.06
CA ASP A 303 22.39 -6.87 20.89
C ASP A 303 20.90 -6.82 21.27
N ALA A 304 20.08 -6.13 20.47
CA ALA A 304 18.63 -6.02 20.64
C ALA A 304 18.17 -5.52 22.03
N CYS A 305 18.99 -4.73 22.72
CA CYS A 305 18.77 -4.40 24.13
C CYS A 305 17.91 -3.15 24.37
N ALA A 306 17.42 -2.48 23.32
CA ALA A 306 16.71 -1.21 23.42
C ALA A 306 15.55 -1.24 24.44
N HIS A 307 14.91 -2.40 24.60
CA HIS A 307 13.77 -2.61 25.48
C HIS A 307 14.02 -3.63 26.61
N ILE A 308 15.28 -4.00 26.88
CA ILE A 308 15.59 -5.01 27.89
C ILE A 308 15.18 -4.54 29.30
N PRO A 309 14.56 -5.40 30.13
CA PRO A 309 14.31 -5.08 31.53
C PRO A 309 15.60 -4.82 32.30
N SER A 310 15.58 -3.84 33.22
CA SER A 310 16.73 -3.46 34.04
C SER A 310 17.37 -4.64 34.80
N ILE A 311 16.53 -5.55 35.31
CA ILE A 311 17.01 -6.72 36.06
C ILE A 311 17.75 -7.73 35.17
N GLU A 312 17.35 -7.84 33.90
CA GLU A 312 18.02 -8.69 32.92
C GLU A 312 19.36 -8.08 32.51
N LEU A 313 19.41 -6.76 32.29
CA LEU A 313 20.66 -6.06 32.03
C LEU A 313 21.65 -6.21 33.20
N LEU A 314 21.18 -6.01 34.45
CA LEU A 314 22.00 -6.19 35.65
C LEU A 314 22.57 -7.61 35.73
N SER A 315 21.77 -8.62 35.38
CA SER A 315 22.21 -10.02 35.34
C SER A 315 23.37 -10.24 34.35
N ILE A 316 23.36 -9.55 33.21
CA ILE A 316 24.44 -9.58 32.22
C ILE A 316 25.68 -8.86 32.76
N LEU A 317 25.52 -7.61 33.21
CA LEU A 317 26.64 -6.77 33.65
C LEU A 317 27.40 -7.37 34.84
N GLY A 318 26.71 -8.04 35.78
CA GLY A 318 27.35 -8.72 36.91
C GLY A 318 28.20 -9.95 36.51
N ARG A 319 28.14 -10.38 35.24
CA ARG A 319 28.80 -11.58 34.72
C ARG A 319 29.93 -11.28 33.74
N VAL A 320 30.22 -10.02 33.43
CA VAL A 320 31.26 -9.65 32.46
C VAL A 320 32.17 -8.53 32.95
N ARG A 321 33.35 -8.41 32.32
CA ARG A 321 34.31 -7.32 32.63
C ARG A 321 34.10 -6.09 31.75
N GLN A 322 33.73 -6.32 30.49
CA GLN A 322 33.46 -5.29 29.49
C GLN A 322 32.11 -5.54 28.83
N VAL A 323 31.47 -4.47 28.40
CA VAL A 323 30.18 -4.53 27.71
C VAL A 323 30.23 -3.68 26.45
N VAL A 324 29.70 -4.24 25.37
CA VAL A 324 29.43 -3.55 24.10
C VAL A 324 27.92 -3.59 23.92
N VAL A 325 27.33 -2.42 23.70
CA VAL A 325 25.90 -2.26 23.52
C VAL A 325 25.62 -1.91 22.07
N ILE A 326 24.75 -2.67 21.42
CA ILE A 326 24.23 -2.38 20.09
C ILE A 326 22.76 -1.99 20.26
N ALA A 327 22.43 -0.73 19.98
CA ALA A 327 21.09 -0.20 20.11
C ALA A 327 20.88 1.02 19.19
N HIS A 328 19.63 1.23 18.80
CA HIS A 328 19.20 2.47 18.16
C HIS A 328 18.83 3.50 19.23
N CYS A 329 19.70 4.48 19.48
CA CYS A 329 19.60 5.36 20.65
C CYS A 329 18.27 6.11 20.75
N ALA A 330 17.67 6.49 19.62
CA ALA A 330 16.41 7.26 19.58
C ALA A 330 15.20 6.46 20.11
N THR A 331 15.22 5.13 19.98
CA THR A 331 14.11 4.25 20.40
C THR A 331 14.39 3.46 21.66
N VAL A 332 15.55 3.64 22.30
CA VAL A 332 15.84 2.99 23.59
C VAL A 332 14.79 3.41 24.63
N THR A 333 14.15 2.41 25.23
CA THR A 333 13.12 2.62 26.25
C THR A 333 13.59 2.25 27.63
N SER A 334 14.59 1.36 27.74
CA SER A 334 15.12 0.92 29.01
C SER A 334 15.98 2.00 29.66
N GLU A 335 15.54 2.51 30.81
CA GLU A 335 16.26 3.56 31.55
C GLU A 335 17.68 3.14 31.93
N SER A 336 17.86 1.86 32.30
CA SER A 336 19.20 1.34 32.62
C SER A 336 20.12 1.29 31.40
N VAL A 337 19.56 1.07 30.21
CA VAL A 337 20.34 1.11 28.95
C VAL A 337 20.68 2.55 28.60
N LYS A 338 19.77 3.51 28.77
CA LYS A 338 20.07 4.94 28.55
C LYS A 338 21.22 5.40 29.45
N GLN A 339 21.14 5.10 30.75
CA GLN A 339 22.22 5.41 31.69
C GLN A 339 23.53 4.73 31.32
N LEU A 340 23.47 3.49 30.83
CA LEU A 340 24.66 2.77 30.38
C LEU A 340 25.27 3.41 29.11
N ILE A 341 24.44 3.80 28.14
CA ILE A 341 24.87 4.49 26.92
C ILE A 341 25.60 5.79 27.26
N ASP A 342 25.07 6.58 28.20
CA ASP A 342 25.69 7.85 28.63
C ASP A 342 27.08 7.68 29.25
N LEU A 343 27.39 6.48 29.76
CA LEU A 343 28.68 6.14 30.39
C LEU A 343 29.68 5.51 29.42
N LEU A 344 29.23 5.04 28.25
CA LEU A 344 30.05 4.31 27.29
C LEU A 344 30.54 5.23 26.15
N PRO A 345 31.72 4.94 25.56
CA PRO A 345 32.12 5.60 24.33
C PRO A 345 31.16 5.23 23.19
N HIS A 346 30.74 6.22 22.41
CA HIS A 346 29.80 6.03 21.31
C HIS A 346 30.54 5.89 19.97
N VAL A 347 30.09 4.94 19.15
CA VAL A 347 30.46 4.82 17.75
C VAL A 347 29.17 4.72 16.96
N GLU A 348 28.91 5.73 16.13
CA GLU A 348 27.75 5.75 15.25
C GLU A 348 28.05 5.00 13.95
N VAL A 349 27.12 4.17 13.51
CA VAL A 349 27.22 3.40 12.27
C VAL A 349 26.10 3.83 11.36
N GLU A 350 26.42 4.16 10.11
CA GLU A 350 25.41 4.52 9.13
C GLU A 350 24.56 3.30 8.72
N SER A 351 23.23 3.46 8.75
CA SER A 351 22.32 2.42 8.29
C SER A 351 22.36 2.25 6.77
N ALA A 352 22.21 1.02 6.28
CA ALA A 352 22.01 0.77 4.86
C ALA A 352 20.70 1.42 4.35
N PRO A 353 20.66 1.93 3.10
CA PRO A 353 19.42 2.43 2.51
C PRO A 353 18.41 1.30 2.33
N THR A 354 17.16 1.58 2.67
CA THR A 354 16.04 0.61 2.56
C THR A 354 15.09 1.02 1.44
N ARG A 355 14.29 0.06 0.93
CA ARG A 355 13.30 0.29 -0.13
C ARG A 355 11.90 0.54 0.45
N ARG A 356 11.83 1.14 1.64
CA ARG A 356 10.57 1.49 2.30
C ARG A 356 9.80 2.54 1.52
N ASP A 357 8.49 2.58 1.76
CA ASP A 357 7.63 3.66 1.27
C ASP A 357 8.16 5.01 1.80
N PRO A 358 8.38 6.02 0.94
CA PRO A 358 8.85 7.35 1.36
C PRO A 358 7.95 8.02 2.39
N ARG A 359 6.63 7.73 2.39
CA ARG A 359 5.69 8.26 3.39
C ARG A 359 5.97 7.72 4.78
N LEU A 360 6.33 6.43 4.88
CA LEU A 360 6.71 5.80 6.15
C LEU A 360 8.01 6.40 6.67
N THR A 361 8.99 6.61 5.79
CA THR A 361 10.27 7.22 6.13
C THR A 361 10.06 8.63 6.69
N ALA A 362 9.28 9.47 6.00
CA ALA A 362 8.96 10.82 6.46
C ALA A 362 8.20 10.81 7.80
N PHE A 363 7.25 9.87 7.97
CA PHE A 363 6.52 9.70 9.22
C PHE A 363 7.45 9.33 10.39
N LEU A 364 8.33 8.36 10.20
CA LEU A 364 9.33 7.95 11.21
C LEU A 364 10.23 9.12 11.62
N GLU A 365 10.72 9.90 10.66
CA GLU A 365 11.55 11.08 10.93
C GLU A 365 10.78 12.14 11.72
N SER A 366 9.53 12.45 11.32
CA SER A 366 8.69 13.42 12.04
C SER A 366 8.35 13.00 13.47
N GLU A 367 8.29 11.69 13.71
CA GLU A 367 7.94 11.11 15.00
C GLU A 367 9.16 10.81 15.87
N GLY A 368 10.35 11.25 15.46
CA GLY A 368 11.56 11.22 16.28
C GLY A 368 12.31 9.89 16.24
N TYR A 369 12.11 9.06 15.20
CA TYR A 369 12.93 7.86 14.99
C TYR A 369 14.40 8.19 14.70
N GLY A 370 14.70 9.40 14.24
CA GLY A 370 16.03 9.78 13.74
C GLY A 370 16.10 9.70 12.21
N SER A 371 17.26 10.04 11.64
CA SER A 371 17.43 10.05 10.18
C SER A 371 17.32 8.64 9.60
N VAL A 372 16.49 8.48 8.57
CA VAL A 372 16.28 7.19 7.90
C VAL A 372 16.78 7.27 6.47
N ARG A 373 17.73 6.40 6.12
CA ARG A 373 18.18 6.28 4.73
C ARG A 373 17.21 5.46 3.89
N TYR A 374 16.89 6.00 2.73
CA TYR A 374 16.07 5.34 1.71
C TYR A 374 16.86 5.20 0.40
N ASP A 375 16.56 4.13 -0.32
CA ASP A 375 17.06 3.84 -1.66
C ASP A 375 16.29 4.69 -2.68
N VAL A 376 16.95 5.17 -3.74
CA VAL A 376 16.32 5.94 -4.83
C VAL A 376 15.63 4.94 -5.77
N ALA A 377 14.60 4.28 -5.27
CA ALA A 377 13.87 3.26 -5.99
C ALA A 377 12.76 3.90 -6.84
N THR A 378 12.66 3.51 -8.11
CA THR A 378 11.49 3.83 -8.95
C THR A 378 10.23 3.21 -8.35
N GLU A 379 9.04 3.74 -8.70
CA GLU A 379 7.74 3.29 -8.17
C GLU A 379 7.53 1.76 -8.10
N PRO A 380 7.93 0.93 -9.10
CA PRO A 380 7.79 -0.54 -9.00
C PRO A 380 8.76 -1.20 -8.01
N ALA A 381 9.89 -0.56 -7.68
CA ALA A 381 10.90 -1.07 -6.77
C ALA A 381 10.65 -0.66 -5.31
N SER A 382 9.95 0.46 -5.07
CA SER A 382 9.53 0.89 -3.75
C SER A 382 8.55 -0.10 -3.10
N GLY A 383 8.72 -0.32 -1.80
CA GLY A 383 7.76 -0.99 -0.96
C GLY A 383 6.52 -0.13 -0.70
N LYS A 384 5.50 -0.75 -0.10
CA LYS A 384 4.20 -0.12 0.18
C LYS A 384 3.82 -0.28 1.65
N VAL A 385 3.21 0.76 2.22
CA VAL A 385 2.45 0.67 3.47
C VAL A 385 0.98 0.45 3.17
N ARG A 386 0.36 -0.53 3.81
CA ARG A 386 -1.09 -0.78 3.71
C ARG A 386 -1.71 -0.93 5.09
N PHE A 387 -2.84 -0.26 5.29
CA PHE A 387 -3.68 -0.44 6.47
C PHE A 387 -4.84 -1.38 6.13
N HIS A 388 -5.02 -2.41 6.95
CA HIS A 388 -6.07 -3.43 6.84
C HIS A 388 -7.00 -3.34 8.05
N SER A 389 -8.09 -2.59 7.88
CA SER A 389 -9.19 -2.57 8.85
C SER A 389 -9.94 -3.90 8.82
N VAL A 390 -10.12 -4.52 9.98
CA VAL A 390 -10.89 -5.75 10.16
C VAL A 390 -12.23 -5.39 10.79
N GLU A 391 -13.25 -5.29 9.95
CA GLU A 391 -14.63 -5.04 10.37
C GLU A 391 -15.19 -6.25 11.13
N ASP A 392 -16.12 -6.01 12.07
CA ASP A 392 -16.80 -7.03 12.88
C ASP A 392 -15.90 -7.96 13.70
N ALA A 393 -14.65 -7.56 13.94
CA ALA A 393 -13.77 -8.20 14.89
C ALA A 393 -14.24 -7.94 16.33
N ASN A 394 -15.14 -8.79 16.79
CA ASN A 394 -15.62 -8.83 18.16
C ASN A 394 -15.09 -10.07 18.87
N GLY A 395 -14.80 -9.94 20.17
CA GLY A 395 -14.35 -11.07 20.98
C GLY A 395 -14.88 -11.05 22.40
N VAL A 396 -14.72 -12.18 23.06
CA VAL A 396 -15.05 -12.33 24.48
C VAL A 396 -13.84 -11.86 25.30
N PRO A 397 -14.03 -10.95 26.27
CA PRO A 397 -12.97 -10.52 27.16
C PRO A 397 -12.30 -11.69 27.88
N VAL A 398 -10.98 -11.64 28.00
CA VAL A 398 -10.21 -12.56 28.85
C VAL A 398 -10.59 -12.30 30.30
N MET A 399 -10.97 -13.34 31.05
CA MET A 399 -11.46 -13.20 32.43
C MET A 399 -10.50 -12.46 33.38
N LEU A 400 -9.19 -12.61 33.17
CA LEU A 400 -8.16 -12.01 34.03
C LEU A 400 -7.94 -10.51 33.75
N SER A 401 -7.89 -10.11 32.48
CA SER A 401 -7.62 -8.71 32.09
C SER A 401 -8.88 -7.91 31.81
N GLY A 402 -10.01 -8.57 31.53
CA GLY A 402 -11.22 -7.93 31.04
C GLY A 402 -11.09 -7.38 29.62
N LEU A 403 -10.00 -7.70 28.90
CA LEU A 403 -9.69 -7.18 27.57
C LEU A 403 -9.91 -8.24 26.49
N VAL A 404 -10.24 -7.80 25.28
CA VAL A 404 -10.26 -8.67 24.10
C VAL A 404 -8.87 -8.62 23.45
N GLU A 405 -7.98 -9.50 23.90
CA GLU A 405 -6.57 -9.53 23.49
C GLU A 405 -6.29 -10.32 22.21
N SER A 406 -7.33 -10.88 21.58
CA SER A 406 -7.22 -11.59 20.31
C SER A 406 -8.59 -11.79 19.65
N SER A 407 -8.73 -11.46 18.37
CA SER A 407 -9.91 -11.77 17.55
C SER A 407 -9.61 -12.85 16.51
N GLN A 408 -10.60 -13.66 16.16
CA GLN A 408 -10.42 -14.68 15.11
C GLN A 408 -10.33 -14.03 13.72
N GLN A 409 -11.11 -12.98 13.50
CA GLN A 409 -11.15 -12.23 12.25
C GLN A 409 -9.80 -11.61 11.91
N GLU A 410 -9.08 -11.08 12.90
CA GLU A 410 -7.74 -10.54 12.71
C GLU A 410 -6.71 -11.65 12.45
N ILE A 411 -6.80 -12.79 13.15
CA ILE A 411 -5.98 -13.97 12.85
C ILE A 411 -6.18 -14.43 11.40
N ASP A 412 -7.44 -14.55 10.97
CA ASP A 412 -7.78 -14.98 9.61
C ASP A 412 -7.23 -13.99 8.57
N LYS A 413 -7.29 -12.68 8.84
CA LYS A 413 -6.71 -11.65 7.99
C LYS A 413 -5.18 -11.76 7.90
N VAL A 414 -4.48 -11.95 9.01
CA VAL A 414 -3.02 -12.15 9.03
C VAL A 414 -2.64 -13.42 8.28
N VAL A 415 -3.36 -14.54 8.49
CA VAL A 415 -3.16 -15.80 7.75
C VAL A 415 -3.39 -15.61 6.24
N HIS A 416 -4.41 -14.83 5.87
CA HIS A 416 -4.67 -14.48 4.48
C HIS A 416 -3.51 -13.69 3.86
N LEU A 417 -2.98 -12.67 4.55
CA LEU A 417 -1.84 -11.87 4.08
C LEU A 417 -0.58 -12.72 3.91
N ILE A 418 -0.28 -13.61 4.86
CA ILE A 418 0.84 -14.56 4.76
C ILE A 418 0.64 -15.47 3.53
N THR A 419 -0.58 -15.94 3.30
CA THR A 419 -0.90 -16.80 2.15
C THR A 419 -0.77 -16.06 0.82
N GLN A 420 -1.22 -14.80 0.76
CA GLN A 420 -1.06 -13.92 -0.40
C GLN A 420 0.41 -13.63 -0.70
N ARG A 421 1.24 -13.44 0.34
CA ARG A 421 2.69 -13.30 0.16
C ARG A 421 3.31 -14.59 -0.37
N ALA A 422 2.94 -15.73 0.20
CA ALA A 422 3.45 -17.02 -0.27
C ALA A 422 3.11 -17.29 -1.74
N SER A 423 1.92 -16.91 -2.22
CA SER A 423 1.53 -17.09 -3.62
C SER A 423 2.22 -16.14 -4.59
N SER A 424 2.78 -15.02 -4.10
CA SER A 424 3.56 -14.09 -4.93
C SER A 424 4.94 -14.60 -5.32
N PHE A 425 5.45 -15.64 -4.62
CA PHE A 425 6.76 -16.21 -4.89
C PHE A 425 6.66 -17.54 -5.66
N THR A 426 7.40 -17.63 -6.76
CA THR A 426 7.71 -18.92 -7.41
C THR A 426 8.88 -19.61 -6.71
N VAL A 427 9.91 -18.84 -6.37
CA VAL A 427 11.06 -19.24 -5.56
C VAL A 427 11.31 -18.15 -4.52
N VAL A 428 11.36 -18.53 -3.25
CA VAL A 428 11.60 -17.60 -2.14
C VAL A 428 13.10 -17.40 -1.99
N PRO A 429 13.61 -16.15 -2.05
CA PRO A 429 15.02 -15.86 -1.78
C PRO A 429 15.44 -16.33 -0.38
N SER A 430 16.68 -16.79 -0.22
CA SER A 430 17.20 -17.19 1.10
C SER A 430 17.29 -16.04 2.09
N SER A 431 17.45 -14.81 1.60
CA SER A 431 17.46 -13.58 2.39
C SER A 431 16.06 -13.05 2.76
N TYR A 432 14.99 -13.60 2.17
CA TYR A 432 13.64 -13.13 2.44
C TYR A 432 13.19 -13.56 3.84
N VAL A 433 12.75 -12.59 4.63
CA VAL A 433 12.18 -12.78 5.97
C VAL A 433 10.89 -11.98 6.08
N LEU A 434 9.81 -12.66 6.49
CA LEU A 434 8.53 -12.05 6.83
C LEU A 434 8.35 -12.07 8.34
N THR A 435 8.28 -10.90 8.96
CA THR A 435 8.10 -10.80 10.41
C THR A 435 6.70 -10.33 10.75
N VAL A 436 5.98 -11.10 11.56
CA VAL A 436 4.69 -10.70 12.12
C VAL A 436 4.92 -10.19 13.53
N VAL A 437 4.70 -8.90 13.72
CA VAL A 437 4.80 -8.24 15.02
C VAL A 437 3.43 -8.27 15.70
N THR A 438 3.38 -8.79 16.92
CA THR A 438 2.14 -8.96 17.69
C THR A 438 2.19 -8.19 19.01
N LEU A 439 1.13 -7.43 19.32
CA LEU A 439 1.02 -6.67 20.57
C LEU A 439 0.69 -7.54 21.80
N THR A 440 0.02 -8.69 21.62
CA THR A 440 -0.36 -9.59 22.73
C THR A 440 0.19 -11.00 22.56
N ASP A 441 0.58 -11.62 23.68
CA ASP A 441 1.06 -13.01 23.70
C ASP A 441 -0.06 -14.02 23.42
N VAL A 442 -1.31 -13.70 23.79
CA VAL A 442 -2.49 -14.53 23.51
C VAL A 442 -2.71 -14.66 22.01
N PHE A 443 -2.68 -13.54 21.28
CA PHE A 443 -2.80 -13.54 19.83
C PHE A 443 -1.66 -14.31 19.17
N ARG A 444 -0.41 -14.06 19.60
CA ARG A 444 0.78 -14.75 19.09
C ARG A 444 0.67 -16.27 19.19
N THR A 445 0.20 -16.77 20.34
CA THR A 445 0.06 -18.21 20.60
C THR A 445 -1.04 -18.82 19.72
N ARG A 446 -2.19 -18.14 19.58
CA ARG A 446 -3.28 -18.58 18.72
C ARG A 446 -2.90 -18.58 17.24
N LEU A 447 -2.28 -17.50 16.75
CA LEU A 447 -1.76 -17.42 15.39
C LEU A 447 -0.74 -18.53 15.11
N GLY A 448 0.17 -18.79 16.04
CA GLY A 448 1.15 -19.88 15.92
C GLY A 448 0.49 -21.26 15.78
N ALA A 449 -0.60 -21.52 16.50
CA ALA A 449 -1.37 -22.75 16.38
C ALA A 449 -2.04 -22.89 15.01
N GLU A 450 -2.66 -21.83 14.50
CA GLU A 450 -3.27 -21.79 13.16
C GLU A 450 -2.24 -22.01 12.05
N LEU A 451 -1.11 -21.31 12.11
CA LEU A 451 -0.03 -21.49 11.14
C LEU A 451 0.55 -22.90 11.17
N LYS A 452 0.64 -23.53 12.35
CA LYS A 452 1.07 -24.94 12.49
C LYS A 452 0.06 -25.91 11.88
N SER A 453 -1.24 -25.67 12.07
CA SER A 453 -2.34 -26.41 11.44
C SER A 453 -2.32 -26.26 9.91
N LEU A 454 -2.01 -25.07 9.42
CA LEU A 454 -1.93 -24.78 8.00
C LEU A 454 -0.69 -25.42 7.35
N ALA A 455 0.45 -25.39 8.03
CA ALA A 455 1.69 -26.04 7.60
C ALA A 455 1.55 -27.56 7.44
N SER A 456 0.74 -28.21 8.30
CA SER A 456 0.51 -29.67 8.22
C SER A 456 -0.40 -30.05 7.05
N LYS A 457 -1.36 -29.17 6.70
CA LYS A 457 -2.28 -29.37 5.57
C LYS A 457 -1.65 -29.05 4.20
N ASN A 458 -0.76 -28.05 4.13
CA ASN A 458 -0.19 -27.56 2.87
C ASN A 458 1.35 -27.55 2.92
N LYS A 459 1.98 -28.52 2.25
CA LYS A 459 3.44 -28.70 2.24
C LYS A 459 4.22 -27.51 1.62
N PRO A 460 3.82 -26.95 0.46
CA PRO A 460 4.37 -25.69 -0.03
C PRO A 460 4.34 -24.57 1.01
N MET A 461 3.21 -24.39 1.70
CA MET A 461 3.12 -23.37 2.74
C MET A 461 4.03 -23.66 3.93
N GLY A 462 4.13 -24.91 4.37
CA GLY A 462 5.08 -25.31 5.41
C GLY A 462 6.53 -24.98 5.07
N ARG A 463 6.91 -24.94 3.79
CA ARG A 463 8.24 -24.44 3.36
C ARG A 463 8.33 -22.92 3.46
N PHE A 464 7.31 -22.19 3.01
CA PHE A 464 7.26 -20.73 3.10
C PHE A 464 7.33 -20.25 4.57
N LEU A 465 6.63 -20.91 5.48
CA LEU A 465 6.61 -20.57 6.91
C LEU A 465 7.99 -20.66 7.60
N ARG A 466 8.99 -21.30 6.97
CA ARG A 466 10.39 -21.24 7.46
C ARG A 466 11.00 -19.84 7.36
N HIS A 467 10.46 -18.99 6.49
CA HIS A 467 10.83 -17.59 6.32
C HIS A 467 9.99 -16.66 7.21
N VAL A 468 9.00 -17.19 7.95
CA VAL A 468 8.12 -16.39 8.80
C VAL A 468 8.63 -16.40 10.25
N ARG A 469 8.61 -15.24 10.90
CA ARG A 469 8.93 -15.06 12.33
C ARG A 469 7.75 -14.41 13.03
N LEU A 470 7.37 -14.93 14.20
CA LEU A 470 6.37 -14.32 15.07
C LEU A 470 7.09 -13.66 16.24
N VAL A 471 7.03 -12.34 16.32
CA VAL A 471 7.80 -11.54 17.27
C VAL A 471 6.84 -10.70 18.11
N PRO A 472 6.87 -10.79 19.45
CA PRO A 472 6.10 -9.88 20.29
C PRO A 472 6.73 -8.48 20.25
N LEU A 473 5.92 -7.44 20.44
CA LEU A 473 6.37 -6.05 20.35
C LEU A 473 7.61 -5.73 21.22
N ARG A 474 7.72 -6.33 22.42
CA ARG A 474 8.87 -6.15 23.32
C ARG A 474 10.22 -6.64 22.75
N ASP A 475 10.18 -7.61 21.83
CA ASP A 475 11.36 -8.28 21.27
C ASP A 475 11.65 -7.78 19.84
N VAL A 476 11.04 -6.65 19.43
CA VAL A 476 11.16 -6.12 18.07
C VAL A 476 12.54 -5.50 17.78
N ALA A 477 13.21 -5.02 18.82
CA ALA A 477 14.54 -4.42 18.70
C ALA A 477 15.53 -5.42 18.10
N GLY A 478 16.37 -4.97 17.16
CA GLY A 478 17.39 -5.78 16.50
C GLY A 478 16.84 -6.89 15.57
N CYS A 479 15.53 -6.99 15.38
CA CYS A 479 14.97 -7.87 14.37
C CYS A 479 15.29 -7.36 12.95
N GLN A 480 15.37 -8.29 11.99
CA GLN A 480 15.50 -7.98 10.57
C GLN A 480 14.30 -8.55 9.82
N ALA A 481 13.71 -7.77 8.91
CA ALA A 481 12.59 -8.23 8.10
C ALA A 481 12.58 -7.55 6.72
N THR A 482 12.36 -8.33 5.67
CA THR A 482 12.09 -7.77 4.35
C THR A 482 10.69 -7.15 4.31
N ASP A 483 9.71 -7.91 4.78
CA ASP A 483 8.30 -7.52 4.87
C ASP A 483 7.82 -7.69 6.32
N VAL A 484 6.95 -6.80 6.77
CA VAL A 484 6.37 -6.83 8.13
C VAL A 484 4.86 -6.82 8.08
N ILE A 485 4.24 -7.64 8.94
CA ILE A 485 2.82 -7.54 9.28
C ILE A 485 2.73 -7.11 10.74
N LEU A 486 2.29 -5.88 11.01
CA LEU A 486 2.06 -5.36 12.35
C LEU A 486 0.59 -5.58 12.73
N SER A 487 0.33 -6.50 13.65
CA SER A 487 -1.02 -6.85 14.12
C SER A 487 -1.30 -6.23 15.48
N LEU A 488 -2.34 -5.40 15.59
CA LEU A 488 -2.65 -4.70 16.86
C LEU A 488 -3.26 -5.61 17.93
N CYS A 489 -3.82 -6.76 17.55
CA CYS A 489 -4.30 -7.84 18.40
C CYS A 489 -5.52 -7.53 19.30
N TYR A 490 -5.80 -6.26 19.58
CA TYR A 490 -6.93 -5.82 20.39
C TYR A 490 -8.18 -5.63 19.54
N ALA A 491 -9.33 -6.01 20.09
CA ALA A 491 -10.62 -5.93 19.40
C ALA A 491 -11.72 -5.34 20.29
N LYS A 492 -12.87 -5.04 19.67
CA LYS A 492 -14.03 -4.51 20.39
C LYS A 492 -14.72 -5.64 21.17
N THR A 493 -15.34 -5.26 22.28
CA THR A 493 -16.25 -6.15 23.01
C THR A 493 -17.48 -6.48 22.17
N VAL A 494 -18.26 -7.50 22.55
CA VAL A 494 -19.56 -7.83 21.91
C VAL A 494 -20.56 -6.66 21.89
N HIS A 495 -20.35 -5.65 22.74
CA HIS A 495 -21.15 -4.42 22.77
C HIS A 495 -20.57 -3.29 21.89
N GLY A 496 -19.58 -3.59 21.04
CA GLY A 496 -18.95 -2.63 20.12
C GLY A 496 -18.02 -1.63 20.80
N ARG A 497 -17.74 -1.76 22.10
CA ARG A 497 -16.86 -0.84 22.84
C ARG A 497 -15.42 -1.34 22.85
N LEU A 498 -14.48 -0.47 22.48
CA LEU A 498 -13.04 -0.67 22.68
C LEU A 498 -12.65 -0.32 24.12
N LEU A 499 -11.97 -1.25 24.78
CA LEU A 499 -11.31 -0.98 26.06
C LEU A 499 -9.90 -0.48 25.75
N GLN A 500 -9.66 0.81 25.95
CA GLN A 500 -8.40 1.48 25.65
C GLN A 500 -7.35 1.17 26.73
N GLN A 501 -6.93 -0.10 26.78
CA GLN A 501 -5.84 -0.61 27.60
C GLN A 501 -4.94 -1.47 26.72
N PHE A 502 -3.78 -0.93 26.33
CA PHE A 502 -2.92 -1.52 25.29
C PHE A 502 -1.68 -2.25 25.85
N GLY A 503 -1.73 -2.67 27.11
CA GLY A 503 -0.71 -3.51 27.75
C GLY A 503 0.70 -2.93 27.60
N VAL A 504 1.55 -3.62 26.83
CA VAL A 504 2.96 -3.26 26.63
C VAL A 504 3.13 -1.81 26.10
N VAL A 505 2.17 -1.34 25.30
CA VAL A 505 2.20 0.00 24.72
C VAL A 505 1.94 1.09 25.77
N GLU A 506 1.31 0.78 26.90
CA GLU A 506 1.02 1.77 27.94
C GLU A 506 2.22 2.10 28.83
N HIS A 507 3.28 1.28 28.79
CA HIS A 507 4.50 1.57 29.53
C HIS A 507 5.25 2.77 28.94
N GLU A 508 6.14 3.37 29.73
CA GLU A 508 6.94 4.55 29.35
C GLU A 508 7.72 4.36 28.03
N GLY A 509 7.97 3.11 27.62
CA GLY A 509 8.61 2.73 26.37
C GLY A 509 7.71 2.46 25.16
N GLY A 510 6.39 2.49 25.31
CA GLY A 510 5.49 1.99 24.26
C GLY A 510 5.65 2.69 22.91
N ARG A 511 5.97 4.01 22.92
CA ARG A 511 6.25 4.78 21.71
C ARG A 511 7.49 4.27 20.97
N GLY A 512 8.60 4.06 21.67
CA GLY A 512 9.85 3.59 21.07
C GLY A 512 9.70 2.21 20.44
N MET A 513 9.00 1.29 21.12
CA MET A 513 8.73 -0.05 20.59
C MET A 513 7.86 -0.01 19.32
N LEU A 514 6.84 0.86 19.28
CA LEU A 514 6.01 1.02 18.08
C LEU A 514 6.80 1.62 16.92
N LEU A 515 7.69 2.58 17.20
CA LEU A 515 8.58 3.14 16.19
C LEU A 515 9.53 2.08 15.61
N ASP A 516 10.15 1.25 16.45
CA ASP A 516 10.98 0.14 15.99
C ASP A 516 10.17 -0.87 15.16
N ALA A 517 8.92 -1.16 15.53
CA ALA A 517 8.04 -2.04 14.76
C ALA A 517 7.67 -1.47 13.38
N LEU A 518 7.48 -0.16 13.27
CA LEU A 518 7.24 0.53 11.99
C LEU A 518 8.50 0.58 11.11
N ALA A 519 9.67 0.76 11.74
CA ALA A 519 10.95 0.84 11.02
C ALA A 519 11.52 -0.51 10.59
N LEU A 520 11.02 -1.61 11.14
CA LEU A 520 11.50 -2.97 10.92
C LEU A 520 11.45 -3.46 9.45
N ALA A 521 10.50 -2.97 8.66
CA ALA A 521 10.31 -3.44 7.29
C ALA A 521 11.34 -2.82 6.33
N ASP A 522 12.15 -3.63 5.65
CA ASP A 522 13.03 -3.09 4.59
C ASP A 522 12.24 -2.66 3.34
N ARG A 523 11.07 -3.25 3.11
CA ARG A 523 10.23 -3.02 1.93
C ARG A 523 8.75 -2.80 2.27
N ASN A 524 7.96 -3.85 2.52
CA ASN A 524 6.52 -3.72 2.70
C ASN A 524 6.09 -3.78 4.17
N LEU A 525 5.16 -2.92 4.56
CA LEU A 525 4.53 -2.91 5.87
C LEU A 525 3.01 -3.03 5.72
N ASP A 526 2.42 -4.11 6.25
CA ASP A 526 0.97 -4.26 6.38
C ASP A 526 0.58 -4.09 7.86
N ILE A 527 -0.23 -3.08 8.17
CA ILE A 527 -0.78 -2.85 9.50
C ILE A 527 -2.19 -3.45 9.55
N VAL A 528 -2.46 -4.34 10.49
CA VAL A 528 -3.76 -5.00 10.67
C VAL A 528 -4.35 -4.57 12.00
N SER A 529 -5.59 -4.08 11.98
CA SER A 529 -6.29 -3.64 13.19
C SER A 529 -7.78 -3.92 13.13
N ALA A 530 -8.36 -4.29 14.27
CA ALA A 530 -9.79 -4.44 14.49
C ALA A 530 -10.49 -3.14 14.97
N PHE A 531 -9.74 -2.04 15.09
CA PHE A 531 -10.24 -0.72 15.51
C PHE A 531 -9.50 0.40 14.78
N GLY A 532 -10.13 1.57 14.66
CA GLY A 532 -9.53 2.77 14.08
C GLY A 532 -9.18 3.83 15.12
N SER A 533 -8.54 4.91 14.67
CA SER A 533 -8.27 6.09 15.51
C SER A 533 -9.56 6.73 16.06
N GLN A 534 -10.67 6.63 15.32
CA GLN A 534 -12.00 7.09 15.75
C GLN A 534 -12.56 6.33 16.97
N ASP A 535 -12.10 5.12 17.23
CA ASP A 535 -12.55 4.31 18.38
C ASP A 535 -11.77 4.66 19.67
N MET A 536 -10.78 5.55 19.57
CA MET A 536 -9.90 5.97 20.67
C MET A 536 -10.26 7.37 21.17
N GLU A 537 -10.56 7.49 22.45
CA GLU A 537 -11.03 8.72 23.11
C GLU A 537 -9.84 9.44 23.74
N ASP A 538 -9.55 10.68 23.30
CA ASP A 538 -8.32 11.41 23.72
C ASP A 538 -8.21 11.61 25.24
N GLU A 539 -9.34 11.80 25.91
CA GLU A 539 -9.41 11.99 27.36
C GLU A 539 -8.90 10.78 28.16
N ARG A 540 -8.87 9.59 27.54
CA ARG A 540 -8.44 8.33 28.17
C ARG A 540 -7.01 7.93 27.78
N LEU A 541 -6.37 8.64 26.85
CA LEU A 541 -5.01 8.38 26.42
C LEU A 541 -4.03 9.24 27.23
N HIS A 542 -3.53 8.70 28.33
CA HIS A 542 -2.59 9.42 29.21
C HIS A 542 -1.13 9.23 28.81
N GLN A 543 -0.78 8.04 28.33
CA GLN A 543 0.60 7.65 28.05
C GLN A 543 1.02 7.98 26.61
N GLN A 544 2.32 8.16 26.38
CA GLN A 544 2.83 8.51 25.05
C GLN A 544 2.61 7.38 24.02
N GLY A 545 2.72 6.11 24.43
CA GLY A 545 2.52 4.97 23.53
C GLY A 545 1.11 4.92 22.92
N PRO A 546 0.01 4.94 23.72
CA PRO A 546 -1.35 4.94 23.19
C PRO A 546 -1.69 6.20 22.37
N ARG A 547 -1.13 7.36 22.71
CA ARG A 547 -1.26 8.59 21.90
C ARG A 547 -0.59 8.44 20.53
N PHE A 548 0.61 7.86 20.52
CA PHE A 548 1.32 7.56 19.29
C PHE A 548 0.58 6.50 18.45
N LEU A 549 0.03 5.46 19.09
CA LEU A 549 -0.79 4.46 18.43
C LEU A 549 -2.01 5.08 17.72
N LYS A 550 -2.69 6.03 18.36
CA LYS A 550 -3.79 6.78 17.73
C LYS A 550 -3.31 7.58 16.52
N THR A 551 -2.17 8.25 16.64
CA THR A 551 -1.56 9.05 15.56
C THR A 551 -1.17 8.18 14.38
N MET A 552 -0.62 6.99 14.62
CA MET A 552 -0.27 6.01 13.60
C MET A 552 -1.51 5.46 12.85
N LEU A 553 -2.67 5.41 13.51
CA LEU A 553 -3.93 4.92 12.94
C LEU A 553 -4.76 6.01 12.24
N ALA A 554 -4.41 7.28 12.41
CA ALA A 554 -5.05 8.43 11.76
C ALA A 554 -4.38 8.69 10.41
#